data_AF-A0A7V2JJY1-F1
#
_entry.id   AF-A0A7V2JJY1-F1
#
_cell.length_a   1.000
_cell.length_b   1.000
_cell.length_c   1.000
_cell.angle_alpha   90.00
_cell.angle_beta   90.00
_cell.angle_gamma   90.00
#
_symmetry.space_group_name_H-M   'P 1'
#
loop_
_entity.id
_entity.type
_entity.pdbx_description
1 polymer ?
#
loop_
_entity_poly.entity_id
_entity_poly.type
_entity_poly.pdbx_seq_one_letter_code
_entity_poly.pdbx_strand_id
1 'polypeptide(L)' 'MQKFTVLLLLLLVPVLGMARTTWFGDYESVLDNISDGRDVQAVDIDGDGDDDIVLTAYSGITGNVKLLVNVG' A
#
# COMPACT_ATOMS: atom_id res chain seq x y z
N MET A 1 -29.83 -31.72 13.81
CA MET A 1 -28.79 -31.25 12.86
C MET A 1 -29.05 -29.83 12.40
N GLN A 2 -30.23 -29.53 11.85
CA GLN A 2 -30.60 -28.19 11.33
C GLN A 2 -30.41 -27.01 12.32
N LYS A 3 -30.74 -27.20 13.61
CA LYS A 3 -30.55 -26.17 14.66
C LYS A 3 -29.07 -25.83 14.94
N PHE A 4 -28.20 -26.83 14.84
CA PHE A 4 -26.75 -26.66 15.02
C PHE A 4 -26.14 -25.93 13.82
N THR A 5 -26.62 -26.24 12.61
CA THR A 5 -26.23 -25.56 11.38
C THR A 5 -26.58 -24.06 11.40
N VAL A 6 -27.77 -23.69 11.89
CA VAL A 6 -28.18 -22.27 12.00
C VAL A 6 -27.31 -21.50 12.99
N LEU A 7 -26.97 -22.10 14.13
CA LEU A 7 -26.10 -21.48 15.13
C LEU A 7 -24.67 -21.28 14.59
N LEU A 8 -24.15 -22.25 13.86
CA LEU A 8 -22.83 -22.17 13.22
C LEU A 8 -22.78 -21.03 12.18
N LEU A 9 -23.83 -20.87 11.38
CA LEU A 9 -23.94 -19.77 10.41
C LEU A 9 -23.99 -18.40 11.10
N LEU A 10 -24.77 -18.26 12.19
CA LEU A 10 -24.84 -17.02 12.96
C LEU A 10 -23.49 -16.59 13.56
N LEU A 11 -22.62 -17.55 13.90
CA LEU A 11 -21.28 -17.28 14.43
C LEU A 11 -20.26 -16.96 13.31
N LEU A 12 -20.43 -17.54 12.12
CA LEU A 12 -19.52 -17.31 10.98
C LEU A 12 -19.80 -15.99 10.24
N VAL A 13 -21.06 -15.56 10.15
CA VAL A 13 -21.46 -14.33 9.43
C VAL A 13 -20.70 -13.07 9.92
N PRO A 14 -20.60 -12.77 11.22
CA PRO A 14 -19.82 -11.62 11.67
C PRO A 14 -18.33 -11.78 11.37
N VAL A 15 -17.77 -13.00 11.47
CA VAL A 15 -16.34 -13.27 11.16
C VAL A 15 -16.04 -13.04 9.67
N LEU A 16 -16.96 -13.41 8.78
CA LEU A 16 -16.85 -13.17 7.34
C LEU A 16 -17.09 -11.70 6.97
N GLY A 17 -17.95 -10.98 7.71
CA GLY A 17 -18.18 -9.55 7.52
C GLY A 17 -17.09 -8.64 8.10
N MET A 18 -16.27 -9.16 9.02
CA MET A 18 -15.08 -8.50 9.57
C MET A 18 -13.84 -8.66 8.69
N ALA A 19 -13.91 -9.48 7.63
CA ALA A 19 -12.88 -9.53 6.61
C ALA A 19 -12.84 -8.15 5.94
N ARG A 20 -11.87 -7.32 6.33
CA ARG A 20 -11.63 -6.01 5.71
C ARG A 20 -11.42 -6.24 4.22
N THR A 21 -12.37 -5.78 3.40
CA THR A 21 -12.05 -5.44 2.02
C THR A 21 -11.02 -4.33 2.10
N THR A 22 -9.75 -4.61 1.82
CA THR A 22 -8.76 -3.57 1.50
C THR A 22 -9.19 -2.97 0.16
N TRP A 23 -10.26 -2.19 0.20
CA TRP A 23 -10.61 -1.31 -0.89
C TRP A 23 -9.46 -0.32 -0.96
N PHE A 24 -8.63 -0.43 -2.00
CA PHE A 24 -7.68 0.63 -2.31
C PHE A 24 -8.53 1.90 -2.43
N GLY A 25 -8.44 2.78 -1.44
CA GLY A 25 -9.15 4.05 -1.45
C GLY A 25 -8.75 4.87 -2.67
N ASP A 26 -9.42 6.01 -2.87
CA ASP A 26 -8.96 7.01 -3.84
C ASP A 26 -7.45 7.18 -3.68
N TYR A 27 -6.71 7.09 -4.79
CA TYR A 27 -5.26 7.23 -4.73
C TYR A 27 -4.92 8.66 -4.32
N GLU A 28 -4.23 8.81 -3.19
CA GLU A 28 -3.63 10.08 -2.80
C GLU A 28 -2.26 10.16 -3.47
N SER A 29 -1.97 11.26 -4.16
CA SER A 29 -0.64 11.48 -4.74
C SER A 29 0.37 11.69 -3.61
N VAL A 30 1.13 10.65 -3.28
CA VAL A 30 2.22 10.72 -2.27
C VAL A 30 3.40 11.54 -2.79
N LEU A 31 3.47 11.74 -4.10
CA LEU A 31 4.44 12.59 -4.78
C LEU A 31 3.73 13.61 -5.66
N ASP A 32 4.02 14.89 -5.41
CA ASP A 32 3.67 15.99 -6.30
C ASP A 32 4.93 16.80 -6.65
N ASN A 33 4.89 17.55 -7.76
CA ASN A 33 5.95 18.43 -8.25
C ASN A 33 7.28 17.76 -8.65
N ILE A 34 7.24 16.53 -9.15
CA ILE A 34 8.41 15.90 -9.77
C ILE A 34 8.31 16.01 -11.29
N SER A 35 9.16 16.83 -11.89
CA SER A 35 9.35 16.88 -13.33
C SER A 35 10.50 15.97 -13.77
N ASP A 36 10.37 15.35 -14.95
CA ASP A 36 11.41 14.54 -15.57
C ASP A 36 11.87 13.32 -14.74
N GLY A 37 10.92 12.60 -14.13
CA GLY A 37 11.16 11.29 -13.51
C GLY A 37 11.80 10.31 -14.51
N ARG A 38 12.83 9.58 -14.07
CA ARG A 38 13.64 8.68 -14.91
C ARG A 38 13.51 7.23 -14.52
N ASP A 39 13.57 6.94 -13.23
CA ASP A 39 13.45 5.58 -12.72
C ASP A 39 12.77 5.58 -11.35
N VAL A 40 12.04 4.49 -11.07
CA VAL A 40 11.35 4.24 -9.80
C VAL A 40 11.60 2.79 -9.39
N GLN A 41 12.03 2.59 -8.15
CA GLN A 41 12.26 1.27 -7.56
C GLN A 41 11.49 1.13 -6.26
N ALA A 42 10.91 -0.05 -6.06
CA ALA A 42 10.34 -0.48 -4.78
C ALA A 42 11.33 -1.40 -4.07
N VAL A 43 11.75 -1.05 -2.87
CA VAL A 43 12.71 -1.83 -2.07
C VAL A 43 12.65 -1.39 -0.61
N ASP A 44 12.61 -2.34 0.32
CA ASP A 44 12.81 -2.13 1.76
C ASP A 44 14.20 -1.53 2.05
N ILE A 45 14.28 -0.21 2.24
CA ILE A 45 15.54 0.52 2.45
C ILE A 45 15.85 0.68 3.93
N ASP A 46 14.82 0.76 4.78
CA ASP A 46 15.00 0.96 6.22
C ASP A 46 14.99 -0.34 7.05
N GLY A 47 14.66 -1.47 6.44
CA GLY A 47 14.79 -2.81 6.98
C GLY A 47 13.61 -3.25 7.84
N ASP A 48 12.46 -2.61 7.71
CA ASP A 48 11.26 -2.93 8.50
C ASP A 48 10.38 -4.04 7.86
N GLY A 49 10.72 -4.45 6.64
CA GLY A 49 10.08 -5.54 5.91
C GLY A 49 8.94 -5.09 5.01
N ASP A 50 8.68 -3.80 4.88
CA ASP A 50 7.81 -3.25 3.86
C ASP A 50 8.60 -2.44 2.79
N ASP A 51 8.10 -2.43 1.55
CA ASP A 51 8.87 -1.86 0.42
C ASP A 51 8.68 -0.33 0.35
N ASP A 52 9.80 0.39 0.46
CA ASP A 52 9.88 1.84 0.20
C ASP A 52 9.87 2.18 -1.29
N ILE A 53 9.69 3.46 -1.63
CA ILE A 53 9.80 3.95 -3.02
C ILE A 53 10.97 4.91 -3.17
N VAL A 54 11.90 4.59 -4.07
CA VAL A 54 12.94 5.52 -4.53
C VAL A 54 12.62 5.98 -5.94
N LEU A 55 12.68 7.29 -6.15
CA LEU A 55 12.55 7.90 -7.46
C LEU A 55 13.79 8.71 -7.80
N THR A 56 14.25 8.60 -9.04
CA THR A 56 15.23 9.51 -9.63
C THR A 56 14.59 10.40 -10.68
N ALA A 57 14.97 11.67 -10.71
CA ALA A 57 14.53 12.63 -11.70
C ALA A 57 15.72 13.41 -12.25
N TYR A 58 15.67 13.76 -13.53
CA TYR A 58 16.74 14.52 -14.18
C TYR A 58 16.16 15.57 -15.13
N SER A 59 16.30 16.84 -14.74
CA SER A 59 15.87 17.98 -15.53
C SER A 59 17.08 18.75 -16.04
N GLY A 60 17.69 18.23 -17.10
CA GLY A 60 18.72 18.88 -17.94
C GLY A 60 20.05 19.22 -17.27
N ILE A 61 20.01 19.95 -16.17
CA ILE A 61 21.14 20.48 -15.39
C ILE A 61 21.15 19.86 -13.98
N THR A 62 19.99 19.47 -13.44
CA THR A 62 19.88 18.99 -12.06
C THR A 62 19.31 17.56 -12.01
N GLY A 63 20.03 16.68 -11.29
CA GLY A 63 19.52 15.38 -10.87
C GLY A 63 18.94 15.45 -9.45
N ASN A 64 17.78 14.84 -9.23
CA ASN A 64 17.14 14.74 -7.92
C ASN A 64 16.88 13.27 -7.59
N VAL A 65 17.04 12.91 -6.33
CA VAL A 65 16.64 11.61 -5.79
C VAL A 65 15.66 11.88 -4.66
N LYS A 66 14.51 11.20 -4.68
CA LYS A 66 13.50 11.30 -3.62
C LYS A 66 13.18 9.90 -3.10
N LEU A 67 13.28 9.74 -1.79
CA LEU A 67 12.91 8.53 -1.06
C LEU A 67 11.57 8.77 -0.37
N LEU A 68 10.66 7.81 -0.48
CA LEU A 68 9.43 7.74 0.26
C LEU A 68 9.53 6.51 1.12
N VAL A 69 9.66 6.74 2.42
CA VAL A 69 9.66 5.68 3.42
C VAL A 69 8.21 5.33 3.67
N ASN A 70 7.86 4.06 3.48
CA ASN A 70 6.59 3.55 3.95
C ASN A 70 6.69 3.37 5.48
N VAL A 71 5.56 3.51 6.17
CA VAL A 71 5.54 3.38 7.62
C VAL A 71 4.42 2.41 7.93
N GLY A 72 4.79 1.15 8.22
CA GLY A 72 3.89 0.08 8.60
C GLY A 72 3.00 0.38 9.80
#